data_AF-A0A369T6V8-F1
#
_entry.id   AF-A0A369T6V8-F1
#
_cell.length_a   1.000
_cell.length_b   1.000
_cell.length_c   1.000
_cell.angle_alpha   90.00
_cell.angle_beta   90.00
_cell.angle_gamma   90.00
#
_symmetry.space_group_name_H-M   'P 1'
#
loop_
_entity.id
_entity.type
_entity.pdbx_description
1 polymer ?
#
loop_
_entity_poly.entity_id
_entity_poly.type
_entity_poly.pdbx_seq_one_letter_code
_entity_poly.pdbx_strand_id
1 'polypeptide(L)' 'MAGDEATDPRDVERAFARCFAGPDGRRVLAHLRRTTLERTLAPDASEAALRHMEGQRALVLRIAALIERGRV' A
#
# COMPACT_ATOMS: atom_id res chain seq x y z
N MET A 1 -12.46 -20.59 -14.95
CA MET A 1 -13.36 -19.46 -15.23
C MET A 1 -13.45 -18.63 -13.96
N ALA A 2 -12.53 -17.66 -13.79
CA ALA A 2 -12.56 -16.74 -12.64
C ALA A 2 -13.60 -15.66 -12.97
N GLY A 3 -14.86 -16.02 -12.75
CA GLY A 3 -15.98 -15.10 -12.94
C GLY A 3 -15.91 -14.02 -11.87
N ASP A 4 -15.71 -12.78 -12.31
CA ASP A 4 -16.31 -11.57 -11.73
C ASP A 4 -16.68 -11.66 -10.24
N GLU A 5 -15.70 -11.93 -9.39
CA GLU A 5 -15.86 -11.65 -7.96
C GLU A 5 -15.86 -10.13 -7.87
N ALA A 6 -17.04 -9.51 -7.95
CA ALA A 6 -17.27 -8.25 -7.30
C ALA A 6 -16.96 -8.46 -5.81
N THR A 7 -15.68 -8.42 -5.46
CA THR A 7 -15.21 -8.69 -4.11
C THR A 7 -15.85 -7.61 -3.24
N ASP A 8 -16.72 -8.00 -2.29
CA ASP A 8 -17.27 -7.06 -1.31
C ASP A 8 -16.07 -6.24 -0.81
N PRO A 9 -16.12 -4.89 -0.85
CA PRO A 9 -15.03 -4.07 -0.37
C PRO A 9 -14.49 -4.51 1.00
N ARG A 10 -15.36 -5.05 1.87
CA ARG A 10 -14.98 -5.62 3.16
C ARG A 10 -14.19 -6.91 3.06
N ASP A 11 -14.48 -7.76 2.08
CA ASP A 11 -13.71 -8.99 1.84
C ASP A 11 -12.30 -8.66 1.35
N VAL A 12 -12.15 -7.65 0.49
CA VAL A 12 -10.84 -7.10 0.12
C VAL A 12 -10.12 -6.57 1.35
N GLU A 13 -10.77 -5.74 2.16
CA GLU A 13 -10.18 -5.16 3.38
C GLU A 13 -9.68 -6.26 4.33
N ARG A 14 -10.50 -7.28 4.62
CA ARG A 14 -10.13 -8.43 5.44
C ARG A 14 -8.98 -9.23 4.82
N ALA A 15 -8.96 -9.40 3.49
CA ALA A 15 -7.85 -10.08 2.81
C ALA A 15 -6.54 -9.31 2.99
N PHE A 16 -6.54 -7.99 2.81
CA PHE A 16 -5.38 -7.15 3.09
C PHE A 16 -4.94 -7.26 4.56
N ALA A 17 -5.87 -7.18 5.52
CA ALA A 17 -5.54 -7.33 6.93
C ALA A 17 -4.85 -8.67 7.23
N ARG A 18 -5.40 -9.79 6.72
CA ARG A 18 -4.80 -11.12 6.90
C ARG A 18 -3.42 -11.25 6.25
N CYS A 19 -3.27 -10.81 5.00
CA CYS A 19 -2.00 -10.89 4.27
C CYS A 19 -0.86 -10.14 4.99
N PHE A 20 -1.18 -9.02 5.64
CA PHE A 20 -0.18 -8.19 6.33
C PHE A 20 -0.09 -8.44 7.85
N ALA A 21 -0.85 -9.38 8.40
CA ALA A 21 -0.83 -9.72 9.84
C ALA A 21 0.39 -10.56 10.25
N GLY A 22 1.03 -11.26 9.31
CA GLY A 22 2.21 -12.11 9.56
C GLY A 22 3.53 -11.33 9.64
N PRO A 23 4.62 -11.98 10.10
CA PRO A 23 5.94 -11.36 10.16
C PRO A 23 6.44 -10.88 8.80
N ASP A 24 6.21 -11.66 7.74
CA ASP A 24 6.64 -11.27 6.39
C ASP A 24 5.77 -10.14 5.82
N GLY A 25 4.46 -10.16 6.07
CA GLY A 25 3.57 -9.05 5.75
C GLY A 25 4.05 -7.74 6.39
N ARG A 26 4.40 -7.77 7.68
CA ARG A 26 4.99 -6.62 8.38
C ARG A 26 6.32 -6.16 7.75
N ARG A 27 7.19 -7.10 7.36
CA ARG A 27 8.47 -6.78 6.68
C ARG A 27 8.24 -6.10 5.34
N VAL A 28 7.29 -6.59 4.55
CA VAL A 28 6.90 -5.98 3.26
C VAL A 28 6.35 -4.58 3.47
N LEU A 29 5.41 -4.40 4.41
CA LEU A 29 4.85 -3.08 4.70
C LEU A 29 5.92 -2.08 5.16
N ALA A 30 6.83 -2.50 6.04
CA ALA A 30 7.95 -1.67 6.47
C ALA A 30 8.89 -1.31 5.31
N HIS A 31 9.17 -2.26 4.41
CA HIS A 31 9.96 -1.98 3.21
C HIS A 31 9.28 -0.95 2.30
N LEU A 32 7.99 -1.12 2.02
CA LEU A 32 7.22 -0.18 1.19
C LEU A 32 7.20 1.23 1.78
N ARG A 33 7.03 1.37 3.10
CA ARG A 33 7.06 2.67 3.77
C ARG A 33 8.42 3.35 3.65
N ARG A 34 9.51 2.60 3.87
CA ARG A 34 10.88 3.12 3.71
C ARG A 34 11.18 3.62 2.31
N THR A 35 10.76 2.88 1.29
CA THR A 35 11.08 3.20 -0.11
C THR A 35 10.21 4.29 -0.71
N THR A 36 9.11 4.69 -0.04
CA THR A 36 8.13 5.66 -0.54
C THR A 36 7.89 6.84 0.40
N LEU A 37 7.28 6.59 1.57
CA LEU A 37 6.88 7.64 2.53
C LEU A 37 8.09 8.30 3.20
N GLU A 38 9.08 7.50 3.54
CA GLU A 38 10.30 7.97 4.22
C GLU A 38 11.41 8.34 3.22
N ARG A 39 11.18 8.10 1.93
CA ARG A 39 12.14 8.43 0.89
C ARG A 39 12.06 9.91 0.54
N THR A 40 13.18 10.59 0.73
CA THR A 40 13.42 11.96 0.27
C THR A 40 13.95 11.95 -1.16
N LEU A 41 13.49 12.89 -1.99
CA LEU A 41 14.06 13.18 -3.30
C LEU A 41 14.93 14.42 -3.21
N ALA A 42 15.96 14.49 -4.06
CA ALA A 42 16.86 15.63 -4.11
C ALA A 42 16.13 16.91 -4.56
N PRO A 43 16.62 18.11 -4.20
CA PRO A 43 15.98 19.38 -4.56
C PRO A 43 15.86 19.61 -6.07
N ASP A 44 16.76 19.01 -6.86
CA ASP A 44 16.83 19.06 -8.32
C ASP A 44 16.06 17.90 -8.99
N ALA A 45 15.32 17.10 -8.22
CA ALA A 45 14.50 16.03 -8.77
C ALA A 45 13.48 16.58 -9.77
N SER A 46 13.33 15.87 -10.90
CA SER A 46 12.39 16.30 -11.92
C SER A 46 10.95 16.21 -11.45
N GLU A 47 10.11 17.07 -12.00
CA GLU A 47 8.65 17.06 -11.81
C GLU A 47 8.02 15.68 -12.06
N ALA A 48 8.52 14.94 -13.06
CA ALA A 48 8.06 13.59 -13.35
C ALA A 48 8.42 12.61 -12.21
N ALA A 49 9.62 12.71 -11.65
CA ALA A 49 10.05 11.89 -10.52
C ALA A 49 9.24 12.20 -9.25
N LEU A 50 8.96 13.48 -8.99
CA LEU A 50 8.12 13.92 -7.87
C LEU A 50 6.70 13.35 -7.98
N ARG A 51 6.05 13.50 -9.15
CA ARG A 51 4.71 12.94 -9.39
C ARG A 51 4.68 11.42 -9.29
N HIS A 52 5.70 10.74 -9.82
CA HIS A 52 5.81 9.29 -9.73
C HIS A 52 5.92 8.84 -8.26
N MET A 53 6.75 9.52 -7.47
CA MET A 53 6.89 9.24 -6.04
C MET A 53 5.58 9.45 -5.29
N GLU A 54 4.85 10.54 -5.60
CA GLU A 54 3.57 10.81 -4.96
C GLU A 54 2.52 9.74 -5.27
N GLY A 55 2.48 9.24 -6.52
CA GLY A 55 1.65 8.08 -6.87
C GLY A 55 1.97 6.84 -6.05
N GLN A 56 3.27 6.55 -5.83
CA GLN A 56 3.69 5.44 -4.97
C GLN A 56 3.26 5.63 -3.52
N ARG A 57 3.40 6.85 -2.97
CA ARG A 57 2.98 7.17 -1.60
C ARG A 57 1.48 7.00 -1.42
N ALA A 58 0.67 7.50 -2.35
CA ALA A 58 -0.77 7.34 -2.35
C ALA A 58 -1.18 5.86 -2.33
N LEU A 59 -0.52 5.01 -3.14
CA LEU A 59 -0.76 3.57 -3.15
C LEU A 59 -0.42 2.91 -1.80
N VAL A 60 0.74 3.22 -1.21
CA VAL A 60 1.15 2.63 0.08
C VAL A 60 0.21 3.07 1.21
N LEU A 61 -0.23 4.34 1.22
CA LEU A 61 -1.25 4.82 2.15
C LEU A 61 -2.60 4.12 1.94
N ARG A 62 -2.99 3.87 0.69
CA ARG A 62 -4.22 3.13 0.37
C ARG A 62 -4.18 1.69 0.89
N ILE A 63 -3.03 1.02 0.78
CA ILE A 63 -2.79 -0.32 1.34
C ILE A 63 -2.91 -0.27 2.88
N ALA A 64 -2.24 0.68 3.53
CA ALA A 64 -2.35 0.85 4.98
C ALA A 64 -3.81 1.04 5.43
N ALA A 65 -4.56 1.88 4.72
CA ALA A 65 -5.98 2.12 5.02
C ALA A 65 -6.86 0.86 4.82
N LEU A 66 -6.59 0.05 3.78
CA LEU A 66 -7.22 -1.27 3.58
C LEU A 66 -6.98 -2.18 4.78
N ILE A 67 -5.72 -2.27 5.23
CA ILE A 67 -5.30 -3.13 6.34
C ILE A 67 -6.01 -2.69 7.63
N GLU A 68 -6.02 -1.39 7.95
CA GLU A 68 -6.69 -0.89 9.16
C GLU A 68 -8.19 -1.21 9.15
N ARG A 69 -8.88 -0.96 8.04
CA ARG A 69 -10.33 -1.23 7.93
C ARG A 69 -10.67 -2.72 7.97
N GLY A 70 -9.75 -3.60 7.55
CA GLY A 70 -9.97 -5.04 7.61
C GLY A 70 -9.72 -5.69 8.98
N ARG A 71 -9.30 -4.93 9.99
CA ARG A 71 -9.06 -5.44 11.36
C ARG A 71 -10.28 -5.37 12.27
N VAL A 72 -11.26 -4.52 11.93
CA VAL A 72 -12.54 -4.38 12.63
C VAL A 72 -13.56 -5.38 12.09
#